data_AF-A0A971SZG4-F1
#
_entry.id   AF-A0A971SZG4-F1
#
_cell.length_a   1.000
_cell.length_b   1.000
_cell.length_c   1.000
_cell.angle_alpha   90.00
_cell.angle_beta   90.00
_cell.angle_gamma   90.00
#
_symmetry.space_group_name_H-M   'P 1'
#
loop_
_entity.id
_entity.type
_entity.pdbx_description
1 polymer ?
#
loop_
_entity_poly.entity_id
_entity_poly.type
_entity_poly.pdbx_seq_one_letter_code
_entity_poly.pdbx_strand_id
1 'polypeptide(L)'
;MNMSLEKALHTLYASLKIILPNQLLENFAKATIEDLHYYHSGVGVSIRNNLLHSGSKLYGLFMEAGISHKDDMSVRILNGFHQQLNQSD
;
A
#
# COMPACT_ATOMS: atom_id res chain seq x y z
N MET A 1 -11.57 -6.12 19.60
CA MET A 1 -12.08 -5.73 18.27
C MET A 1 -11.12 -6.25 17.22
N ASN A 2 -11.57 -7.11 16.30
CA ASN A 2 -10.76 -7.46 15.14
C ASN A 2 -10.60 -6.21 14.26
N MET A 3 -9.38 -5.96 13.80
CA MET A 3 -9.06 -4.86 12.90
C MET A 3 -9.42 -5.30 11.48
N SER A 4 -10.24 -4.54 10.75
CA SER A 4 -10.54 -4.86 9.35
C SER A 4 -9.34 -4.54 8.44
N LEU A 5 -9.28 -5.19 7.27
CA LEU A 5 -8.27 -4.90 6.25
C LEU A 5 -8.26 -3.41 5.87
N GLU A 6 -9.44 -2.80 5.70
CA GLU A 6 -9.58 -1.38 5.39
C GLU A 6 -8.94 -0.48 6.46
N LYS A 7 -9.23 -0.71 7.74
CA LYS A 7 -8.61 0.04 8.84
C LYS A 7 -7.10 -0.15 8.87
N ALA A 8 -6.63 -1.38 8.63
CA ALA A 8 -5.20 -1.68 8.56
C ALA A 8 -4.50 -0.91 7.43
N LEU A 9 -5.15 -0.83 6.25
CA LEU A 9 -4.67 -0.06 5.12
C LEU A 9 -4.63 1.44 5.40
N HIS A 10 -5.67 2.01 6.01
CA HIS A 10 -5.65 3.42 6.42
C HIS A 10 -4.50 3.74 7.39
N THR A 11 -4.25 2.88 8.38
CA THR A 11 -3.11 3.04 9.28
C THR A 11 -1.79 2.95 8.52
N LEU A 12 -1.64 1.96 7.63
CA LEU A 12 -0.46 1.83 6.79
C LEU A 12 -0.21 3.09 5.97
N TYR A 13 -1.25 3.62 5.31
CA TYR A 13 -1.10 4.79 4.47
C TYR A 13 -0.68 6.03 5.26
N ALA A 14 -1.23 6.22 6.47
CA ALA A 14 -0.77 7.28 7.36
C ALA A 14 0.73 7.14 7.70
N SER A 15 1.20 5.92 7.94
CA SER A 15 2.63 5.66 8.13
C SER A 15 3.47 5.92 6.87
N LEU A 16 2.98 5.54 5.69
CA LEU A 16 3.68 5.79 4.42
C LEU A 16 3.84 7.29 4.14
N LYS A 17 2.85 8.13 4.45
CA LYS A 17 2.97 9.60 4.35
C LYS A 17 4.08 10.18 5.24
N ILE A 18 4.44 9.50 6.33
CA ILE A 18 5.48 9.96 7.27
C ILE A 18 6.86 9.43 6.85
N ILE A 19 6.92 8.21 6.35
CA ILE A 19 8.19 7.51 6.07
C ILE A 19 8.73 7.84 4.68
N LEU A 20 7.86 8.06 3.69
CA LEU A 20 8.29 8.32 2.32
C LEU A 20 8.75 9.78 2.16
N PRO A 21 9.82 10.04 1.38
CA PRO A 21 10.26 11.40 1.10
C PRO A 21 9.17 12.23 0.42
N ASN A 22 9.08 13.53 0.73
CA ASN A 22 8.08 14.44 0.14
C ASN A 22 8.10 14.42 -1.40
N GLN A 23 9.28 14.41 -2.02
CA GLN A 23 9.39 14.31 -3.48
C GLN A 23 8.76 13.04 -4.04
N LEU A 24 8.89 11.91 -3.32
CA LEU A 24 8.29 10.65 -3.72
C LEU A 24 6.78 10.70 -3.56
N LEU A 25 6.27 11.31 -2.48
CA LEU A 25 4.83 11.50 -2.26
C LEU A 25 4.20 12.36 -3.35
N GLU A 26 4.85 13.47 -3.73
CA GLU A 26 4.39 14.34 -4.83
C GLU A 26 4.40 13.62 -6.17
N ASN A 27 5.47 12.88 -6.47
CA ASN A 27 5.55 12.10 -7.71
C ASN A 27 4.49 11.00 -7.75
N PHE A 28 4.23 10.38 -6.60
CA PHE A 28 3.20 9.35 -6.49
C PHE A 28 1.81 9.95 -6.69
N ALA A 29 1.49 11.08 -6.05
CA ALA A 29 0.18 11.74 -6.21
C ALA A 29 -0.11 12.18 -7.64
N LYS A 30 0.93 12.59 -8.40
CA LYS A 30 0.82 13.03 -9.80
C LYS A 30 0.88 11.88 -10.81
N ALA A 31 1.16 10.65 -10.38
CA ALA A 31 1.31 9.50 -11.26
C ALA A 31 -0.05 9.11 -11.87
N THR A 32 -0.04 8.62 -13.12
CA THR A 32 -1.21 7.93 -13.65
C THR A 32 -1.35 6.53 -13.05
N ILE A 33 -2.50 5.87 -13.21
CA ILE A 33 -2.68 4.48 -12.75
C ILE A 33 -1.67 3.56 -13.47
N GLU A 34 -1.43 3.82 -14.75
CA GLU A 34 -0.44 3.11 -15.55
C GLU A 34 0.98 3.27 -15.00
N ASP A 35 1.32 4.47 -14.52
CA ASP A 35 2.63 4.76 -13.93
C ASP A 35 2.84 4.06 -12.58
N LEU A 36 1.77 3.68 -11.87
CA LEU A 36 1.87 2.95 -10.61
C LEU A 36 2.61 1.60 -10.75
N HIS A 37 2.63 1.04 -11.97
CA HIS A 37 3.41 -0.18 -12.24
C HIS A 37 4.91 0.05 -12.00
N TYR A 38 5.45 1.24 -12.27
CA TYR A 38 6.88 1.53 -12.07
C TYR A 38 7.24 1.55 -10.59
N TYR A 39 6.29 1.87 -9.73
CA TYR A 39 6.48 1.84 -8.28
C TYR A 39 6.38 0.42 -7.72
N HIS A 40 5.85 -0.55 -8.48
CA HIS A 40 5.75 -1.94 -8.06
C HIS A 40 7.13 -2.58 -7.81
N SER A 41 8.13 -2.27 -8.65
CA SER A 41 9.49 -2.79 -8.54
C SER A 41 10.37 -2.07 -7.50
N GLY A 42 9.94 -0.92 -6.99
CA GLY A 42 10.62 -0.17 -5.93
C GLY A 42 9.85 -0.19 -4.61
N VAL A 43 8.94 0.76 -4.46
CA VAL A 43 8.10 0.91 -3.25
C VAL A 43 7.27 -0.36 -3.01
N GLY A 44 6.71 -0.96 -4.05
CA GLY A 44 5.97 -2.22 -3.98
C GLY A 44 6.82 -3.39 -3.48
N VAL A 45 8.06 -3.54 -3.94
CA VAL A 45 9.01 -4.55 -3.43
C VAL A 45 9.34 -4.30 -1.95
N SER A 46 9.56 -3.05 -1.55
CA SER A 46 9.81 -2.71 -0.14
C SER A 46 8.62 -3.05 0.75
N ILE A 47 7.39 -2.71 0.32
CA ILE A 47 6.16 -3.07 1.02
C ILE A 47 6.03 -4.60 1.13
N ARG A 48 6.28 -5.33 0.04
CA ARG A 48 6.21 -6.79 0.02
C ARG A 48 7.17 -7.44 1.02
N ASN A 49 8.40 -6.96 1.05
CA ASN A 49 9.47 -7.57 1.83
C ASN A 49 9.39 -7.20 3.31
N ASN A 50 8.94 -5.99 3.64
CA ASN A 50 8.94 -5.49 5.01
C ASN A 50 7.57 -5.59 5.69
N LEU A 51 6.46 -5.52 4.95
CA LEU A 51 5.11 -5.40 5.52
C LEU A 51 4.20 -6.60 5.20
N LEU A 52 4.49 -7.35 4.14
CA LEU A 52 3.70 -8.51 3.68
C LEU A 52 4.46 -9.85 3.85
N HIS A 53 5.08 -10.04 5.00
CA HIS A 53 5.61 -11.35 5.41
C HIS A 53 4.52 -12.19 6.10
N SER A 54 4.64 -13.52 6.07
CA SER A 54 3.60 -14.46 6.52
C SER A 54 3.20 -14.33 8.00
N GLY A 55 4.07 -13.75 8.83
CA GLY A 55 3.79 -13.45 10.24
C GLY A 55 3.16 -12.08 10.49
N SER A 56 2.98 -11.24 9.46
CA SER A 56 2.44 -9.89 9.64
C SER A 56 0.92 -9.92 9.73
N LYS A 57 0.36 -9.08 10.61
CA LYS A 57 -1.10 -8.95 10.78
C LYS A 57 -1.76 -8.50 9.46
N LEU A 58 -1.10 -7.61 8.71
CA LEU A 58 -1.62 -7.13 7.43
C LEU A 58 -1.70 -8.26 6.40
N TYR A 59 -0.70 -9.14 6.34
CA TYR A 59 -0.72 -10.32 5.48
C TYR A 59 -1.91 -11.23 5.83
N GLY A 60 -2.13 -11.52 7.11
CA GLY A 60 -3.28 -12.30 7.57
C GLY A 60 -4.62 -11.70 7.13
N LEU A 61 -4.77 -10.37 7.24
CA LEU A 61 -5.99 -9.68 6.82
C LEU A 61 -6.22 -9.73 5.29
N PHE A 62 -5.16 -9.73 4.48
CA PHE A 62 -5.28 -9.96 3.04
C PHE A 62 -5.71 -11.40 2.72
N MET A 63 -5.15 -12.38 3.41
CA MET A 63 -5.54 -13.79 3.27
C MET A 63 -7.02 -14.00 3.63
N GLU A 64 -7.48 -13.41 4.74
CA GLU A 64 -8.89 -13.44 5.16
C GLU A 64 -9.82 -12.77 4.14
N ALA A 65 -9.33 -11.76 3.42
CA ALA A 65 -10.05 -11.08 2.35
C ALA A 65 -9.98 -11.82 0.99
N GLY A 66 -9.34 -13.00 0.91
CA GLY A 66 -9.22 -13.79 -0.31
C GLY A 66 -8.12 -13.32 -1.28
N ILE A 67 -7.27 -12.38 -0.87
CA ILE A 67 -6.14 -11.89 -1.68
C ILE A 67 -4.88 -12.60 -1.19
N SER A 68 -4.44 -13.65 -1.90
CA SER A 68 -3.34 -14.51 -1.44
C SER A 68 -2.00 -14.25 -2.13
N HIS A 69 -2.00 -13.57 -3.27
CA HIS A 69 -0.77 -13.27 -4.01
C HIS A 69 -0.16 -11.93 -3.57
N LYS A 70 1.13 -11.92 -3.23
CA LYS A 70 1.80 -10.72 -2.70
C LYS A 70 1.85 -9.56 -3.70
N ASP A 71 1.85 -9.85 -5.00
CA ASP A 71 1.83 -8.80 -6.02
C ASP A 71 0.47 -8.12 -6.04
N ASP A 72 -0.61 -8.89 -5.88
CA ASP A 72 -1.97 -8.35 -5.84
C ASP A 72 -2.17 -7.51 -4.57
N MET A 73 -1.64 -7.98 -3.44
CA MET A 73 -1.63 -7.23 -2.18
C MET A 73 -0.89 -5.89 -2.34
N SER A 74 0.30 -5.89 -2.94
CA SER A 74 1.09 -4.66 -3.08
C SER A 74 0.46 -3.70 -4.10
N VAL A 75 -0.08 -4.21 -5.22
CA VAL A 75 -0.87 -3.39 -6.17
C VAL A 75 -2.07 -2.76 -5.46
N ARG A 76 -2.79 -3.52 -4.63
CA ARG A 76 -3.94 -2.99 -3.88
C ARG A 76 -3.52 -1.89 -2.90
N ILE A 77 -2.38 -2.05 -2.23
CA ILE A 77 -1.81 -1.02 -1.35
C ILE A 77 -1.45 0.23 -2.15
N LEU A 78 -0.69 0.09 -3.24
CA LEU A 78 -0.24 1.21 -4.06
C LEU A 78 -1.42 1.99 -4.66
N ASN A 79 -2.41 1.30 -5.22
CA ASN A 79 -3.60 1.94 -5.77
C ASN A 79 -4.42 2.66 -4.70
N GLY A 80 -4.62 2.04 -3.53
CA GLY A 80 -5.35 2.69 -2.44
C GLY A 80 -4.58 3.87 -1.83
N PHE A 81 -3.25 3.79 -1.75
CA PHE A 81 -2.42 4.90 -1.33
C PHE A 81 -2.51 6.08 -2.31
N HIS A 82 -2.47 5.79 -3.61
CA HIS A 82 -2.62 6.77 -4.69
C HIS A 82 -3.97 7.49 -4.59
N GLN A 83 -5.04 6.72 -4.43
CA GLN A 83 -6.39 7.25 -4.24
C GLN A 83 -6.48 8.15 -3.00
N GLN A 84 -5.91 7.72 -1.87
CA GLN A 84 -5.96 8.51 -0.64
C GLN A 84 -5.19 9.83 -0.73
N LEU A 85 -4.07 9.86 -1.47
CA LEU A 85 -3.33 11.11 -1.71
C LEU A 85 -4.17 12.11 -2.53
N ASN A 86 -4.98 11.61 -3.47
CA ASN A 86 -5.79 12.44 -4.36
C ASN A 86 -7.23 12.70 -3.85
N GLN A 87 -7.67 12.03 -2.79
CA GLN A 87 -8.96 12.28 -2.12
C GLN A 87 -8.84 13.23 -0.92
N SER A 88 -7.65 13.79 -0.67
CA SER A 88 -7.39 14.66 0.49
C SER A 88 -7.62 16.16 0.21
N ASP A 89 -8.43 16.52 -0.79
CA ASP A 89 -8.92 17.90 -1.04
C ASP A 89 -10.32 18.12 -0.45
#